data_AF-A0A968JC61-F1
#
_entry.id   AF-A0A968JC61-F1
#
_cell.length_a   1.000
_cell.length_b   1.000
_cell.length_c   1.000
_cell.angle_alpha   90.00
_cell.angle_beta   90.00
_cell.angle_gamma   90.00
#
_symmetry.space_group_name_H-M   'P 1'
#
loop_
_entity.id
_entity.type
_entity.pdbx_description
1 polymer ?
#
loop_
_entity_poly.entity_id
_entity_poly.type
_entity_poly.pdbx_seq_one_letter_code
_entity_poly.pdbx_strand_id
1 'polypeptide(L)'
;TAWSYGSGQVYFAAFDLSILRAWPDEPFLWEQVLVINTPLAPAATLRWQGNNMLSNVLQLPELGLPPFGILLLYIVGYIMLIGPINFLVLRRRGRSELAWITIPVLVLVFVLGTYSVGVLIRGVRAQTFQLSIVQGFEGVEHGYATSFVGVFSPRREIYDLGFPEMTLVSTWRFDTRGNDVALLWTDSNTRINDVLVDVSGIRSFAAERAVPLDVQLESNVQQQGDRVQGTVSNRGDIPLQDAFIVYNNTVQPIGDLPPGATADVLIERALLNFPQGVQASTDGVFNRQQLLDSLFFNDGFGMSQGPFPVDPVRGSLNQRAVYLLGWTEQPVTPMTLDGSNTNLDSLSLYIVQLDSNSQ
;
A
#
# COMPACT_ATOMS: atom_id res chain seq x y z
N THR A 1 -33.58 6.53 17.87
CA THR A 1 -33.31 6.70 16.43
C THR A 1 -31.85 6.39 16.17
N ALA A 2 -31.51 5.90 14.98
CA ALA A 2 -30.13 5.64 14.58
C ALA A 2 -29.82 6.47 13.33
N TRP A 3 -28.64 7.08 13.30
CA TRP A 3 -28.11 7.78 12.12
C TRP A 3 -26.75 7.20 11.78
N SER A 4 -26.48 7.00 10.50
CA SER A 4 -25.15 6.66 10.02
C SER A 4 -24.31 7.94 9.93
N TYR A 5 -23.09 7.93 10.46
CA TYR A 5 -22.14 9.03 10.32
C TYR A 5 -20.72 8.46 10.15
N GLY A 6 -20.15 8.66 8.98
CA GLY A 6 -18.90 8.01 8.59
C GLY A 6 -19.00 6.49 8.70
N SER A 7 -17.99 5.86 9.30
CA SER A 7 -17.95 4.40 9.53
C SER A 7 -18.77 3.93 10.72
N GLY A 8 -19.45 4.84 11.45
CA GLY A 8 -20.15 4.55 12.69
C GLY A 8 -21.66 4.75 12.60
N GLN A 9 -22.35 4.31 13.65
CA GLN A 9 -23.77 4.60 13.87
C GLN A 9 -23.93 5.36 15.18
N VAL A 10 -24.68 6.45 15.13
CA VAL A 10 -25.06 7.25 16.30
C VAL A 10 -26.47 6.85 16.69
N TYR A 11 -26.61 6.25 17.86
CA TYR A 11 -27.91 5.89 18.42
C TYR A 11 -28.32 6.94 19.44
N PHE A 12 -29.50 7.51 19.25
CA PHE A 12 -30.16 8.35 20.24
C PHE A 12 -31.28 7.57 20.90
N ALA A 13 -31.15 7.45 22.22
CA ALA A 13 -32.20 6.94 23.09
C ALA A 13 -32.93 8.11 23.73
N ALA A 14 -34.24 8.17 23.53
CA ALA A 14 -35.11 9.17 24.16
C ALA A 14 -35.50 8.81 25.62
N PHE A 15 -34.97 7.70 26.13
CA PHE A 15 -35.22 7.18 27.47
C PHE A 15 -33.89 6.72 28.09
N ASP A 16 -33.86 6.59 29.41
CA ASP A 16 -32.68 6.11 30.13
C ASP A 16 -32.44 4.61 29.84
N LEU A 17 -31.29 4.30 29.25
CA LEU A 17 -30.87 2.93 28.92
C LEU A 17 -30.68 2.06 30.17
N SER A 18 -30.53 2.65 31.36
CA SER A 18 -30.42 1.90 32.61
C SER A 18 -31.61 0.99 32.88
N ILE A 19 -32.79 1.33 32.35
CA ILE A 19 -34.04 0.57 32.51
C ILE A 19 -33.99 -0.80 31.81
N LEU A 20 -33.11 -0.96 30.81
CA LEU A 20 -32.96 -2.19 30.05
C LEU A 20 -32.15 -3.27 30.80
N ARG A 21 -31.34 -2.89 31.81
CA ARG A 21 -30.43 -3.81 32.52
C ARG A 21 -31.11 -4.95 33.29
N ALA A 22 -32.43 -4.88 33.49
CA ALA A 22 -33.21 -5.90 34.18
C ALA A 22 -34.18 -6.64 33.23
N TRP A 23 -34.19 -6.29 31.95
CA TRP A 23 -35.07 -6.90 30.97
C TRP A 23 -34.41 -8.17 30.40
N PRO A 24 -35.05 -9.36 30.49
CA PRO A 24 -34.44 -10.62 30.05
C PRO A 24 -34.00 -10.65 28.59
N ASP A 25 -34.65 -9.87 27.72
CA ASP A 25 -34.34 -9.82 26.28
C ASP A 25 -33.43 -8.65 25.89
N GLU A 26 -32.83 -7.95 26.87
CA GLU A 26 -31.84 -6.89 26.62
C GLU A 26 -30.75 -7.31 25.61
N PRO A 27 -30.14 -8.50 25.70
CA PRO A 27 -29.11 -8.91 24.74
C PRO A 27 -29.62 -8.98 23.30
N PHE A 28 -30.87 -9.44 23.10
CA PHE A 28 -31.48 -9.55 21.79
C PHE A 28 -31.76 -8.18 21.16
N LEU A 29 -32.20 -7.21 21.97
CA LEU A 29 -32.32 -5.82 21.53
C LEU A 29 -30.97 -5.29 21.06
N TRP A 30 -29.92 -5.45 21.87
CA TRP A 30 -28.60 -4.94 21.51
C TRP A 30 -27.99 -5.66 20.31
N GLU A 31 -28.27 -6.94 20.10
CA GLU A 31 -27.86 -7.66 18.89
C GLU A 31 -28.50 -7.08 17.62
N GLN A 32 -29.76 -6.67 17.70
CA GLN A 32 -30.44 -6.02 16.57
C GLN A 32 -30.04 -4.55 16.39
N VAL A 33 -29.75 -3.86 17.49
CA VAL A 33 -29.41 -2.43 17.47
C VAL A 33 -27.95 -2.24 17.08
N LEU A 34 -27.01 -2.92 17.73
CA LEU A 34 -25.56 -2.77 17.52
C LEU A 34 -25.11 -3.55 16.29
N VAL A 35 -25.41 -2.99 15.11
CA VAL A 35 -24.84 -3.48 13.85
C VAL A 35 -23.41 -2.97 13.77
N ILE A 36 -22.45 -3.87 13.96
CA ILE A 36 -21.03 -3.55 13.81
C ILE A 36 -20.74 -3.40 12.32
N ASN A 37 -20.72 -2.16 11.83
CA ASN A 37 -20.11 -1.84 10.54
C ASN A 37 -18.59 -1.91 10.73
N THR A 38 -17.98 -3.00 10.28
CA THR A 38 -16.52 -3.12 10.29
C THR A 38 -15.94 -2.45 9.05
N PRO A 39 -15.22 -1.32 9.17
CA PRO A 39 -14.47 -0.77 8.05
C PRO A 39 -13.41 -1.78 7.59
N LEU A 40 -12.88 -1.59 6.38
CA LEU A 40 -11.75 -2.38 5.91
C LEU A 40 -10.56 -2.13 6.85
N ALA A 41 -9.96 -3.19 7.38
CA ALA A 41 -8.83 -3.09 8.32
C ALA A 41 -7.57 -3.76 7.72
N PRO A 42 -7.01 -3.20 6.63
CA PRO A 42 -6.00 -3.91 5.84
C PRO A 42 -4.71 -4.14 6.63
N ALA A 43 -4.29 -3.21 7.50
CA ALA A 43 -3.13 -3.40 8.34
C ALA A 43 -3.31 -4.60 9.30
N ALA A 44 -4.46 -4.67 9.98
CA ALA A 44 -4.71 -5.76 10.92
C ALA A 44 -4.69 -7.13 10.22
N THR A 45 -5.38 -7.26 9.08
CA THR A 45 -5.48 -8.52 8.34
C THR A 45 -4.11 -8.98 7.80
N LEU A 46 -3.39 -8.09 7.13
CA LEU A 46 -2.08 -8.39 6.54
C LEU A 46 -1.03 -8.73 7.60
N ARG A 47 -1.08 -8.06 8.76
CA ARG A 47 -0.22 -8.37 9.90
C ARG A 47 -0.41 -9.81 10.39
N TRP A 48 -1.64 -10.29 10.46
CA TRP A 48 -1.93 -11.66 10.87
C TRP A 48 -1.44 -12.69 9.85
N GLN A 49 -1.54 -12.36 8.56
CA GLN A 49 -1.02 -13.18 7.46
C GLN A 49 0.52 -13.14 7.35
N GLY A 50 1.18 -12.20 8.04
CA GLY A 50 2.61 -11.94 7.84
C GLY A 50 2.92 -11.46 6.42
N ASN A 51 1.95 -10.78 5.79
CA ASN A 51 2.05 -10.32 4.42
C ASN A 51 2.50 -8.85 4.39
N ASN A 52 3.54 -8.56 3.61
CA ASN A 52 4.05 -7.21 3.41
C ASN A 52 3.49 -6.67 2.09
N MET A 53 2.36 -5.96 2.19
CA MET A 53 1.67 -5.38 1.03
C MET A 53 2.60 -4.51 0.20
N LEU A 54 3.38 -3.65 0.85
CA LEU A 54 4.28 -2.74 0.17
C LEU A 54 5.32 -3.50 -0.66
N SER A 55 5.95 -4.55 -0.12
CA SER A 55 6.93 -5.32 -0.87
C SER A 55 6.34 -6.11 -2.05
N ASN A 56 5.05 -6.45 -2.01
CA ASN A 56 4.38 -7.16 -3.11
C ASN A 56 4.00 -6.22 -4.25
N VAL A 57 3.67 -4.97 -3.92
CA VAL A 57 3.21 -3.96 -4.86
C VAL A 57 4.36 -3.17 -5.47
N LEU A 58 5.45 -2.96 -4.72
CA LEU A 58 6.60 -2.22 -5.18
C LEU A 58 7.33 -2.94 -6.32
N GLN A 59 7.44 -2.25 -7.45
CA GLN A 59 8.26 -2.62 -8.58
C GLN A 59 9.50 -1.74 -8.60
N LEU A 60 10.54 -2.16 -7.90
CA LEU A 60 11.84 -1.47 -7.94
C LEU A 60 12.74 -2.17 -8.96
N PRO A 61 13.12 -1.49 -10.07
CA PRO A 61 14.10 -2.04 -11.01
C PRO A 61 15.41 -2.43 -10.31
N GLU A 62 15.76 -1.72 -9.25
CA GLU A 62 16.96 -1.96 -8.43
C GLU A 62 16.93 -3.27 -7.63
N LEU A 63 15.73 -3.81 -7.35
CA LEU A 63 15.56 -5.14 -6.74
C LEU A 63 15.55 -6.27 -7.77
N GLY A 64 15.36 -5.93 -9.06
CA GLY A 64 15.46 -6.87 -10.15
C GLY A 64 16.88 -7.43 -10.28
N LEU A 65 17.01 -8.76 -10.32
CA LEU A 65 18.29 -9.37 -10.69
C LEU A 65 18.63 -8.93 -12.13
N PRO A 66 19.87 -8.49 -12.40
CA PRO A 66 20.28 -8.17 -13.76
C PRO A 66 19.97 -9.35 -14.69
N PRO A 67 19.48 -9.10 -15.92
CA PRO A 67 19.16 -10.17 -16.86
C PRO A 67 20.31 -11.17 -16.95
N PHE A 68 20.00 -12.46 -16.90
CA PHE A 68 21.00 -13.55 -16.91
C PHE A 68 22.00 -13.40 -18.06
N GLY A 69 21.55 -12.92 -19.23
CA GLY A 69 22.41 -12.67 -20.39
C GLY A 69 23.49 -11.61 -20.14
N ILE A 70 23.19 -10.53 -19.40
CA ILE A 70 24.17 -9.49 -19.05
C ILE A 70 25.18 -10.05 -18.06
N LEU A 71 24.73 -10.79 -17.06
CA LEU A 71 25.61 -11.46 -16.09
C LEU A 71 26.55 -12.46 -16.78
N LEU A 72 26.01 -13.27 -17.69
CA LEU A 72 26.79 -14.22 -18.48
C LEU A 72 27.83 -13.52 -19.36
N LEU A 73 27.41 -12.47 -20.08
CA LEU A 73 28.32 -11.66 -20.91
C LEU A 73 29.44 -11.05 -20.06
N TYR A 74 29.11 -10.56 -18.86
CA TYR A 74 30.07 -9.98 -17.92
C TYR A 74 31.09 -11.02 -17.42
N ILE A 75 30.63 -12.21 -17.03
CA ILE A 75 31.49 -13.32 -16.57
C ILE A 75 32.37 -13.84 -17.71
N VAL A 76 31.80 -14.05 -18.90
CA VAL A 76 32.57 -14.49 -20.08
C VAL A 76 33.60 -13.43 -20.48
N GLY A 77 33.20 -12.15 -20.47
CA GLY A 77 34.10 -11.03 -20.70
C GLY A 77 35.26 -10.99 -19.70
N TYR A 78 34.98 -11.21 -18.43
CA TYR A 78 36.00 -11.31 -17.37
C TYR A 78 36.98 -12.47 -17.59
N ILE A 79 36.47 -13.67 -17.88
CA ILE A 79 37.29 -14.86 -18.13
C ILE A 79 38.16 -14.65 -19.38
N MET A 80 37.58 -14.08 -20.45
CA MET A 80 38.33 -13.75 -21.65
C MET A 80 39.42 -12.71 -21.38
N LEU A 81 39.11 -11.69 -20.58
CA LEU A 81 40.04 -10.62 -20.25
C LEU A 81 41.27 -11.15 -19.51
N ILE A 82 41.07 -11.96 -18.47
CA ILE A 82 42.15 -12.48 -17.62
C ILE A 82 42.93 -13.62 -18.30
N GLY A 83 42.24 -14.48 -19.05
CA GLY A 83 42.85 -15.65 -19.69
C GLY A 83 43.42 -15.30 -21.06
N PRO A 84 42.66 -15.53 -22.15
CA PRO A 84 43.16 -15.44 -23.51
C PRO A 84 43.65 -14.05 -23.89
N ILE A 85 42.94 -12.98 -23.51
CA ILE A 85 43.29 -11.60 -23.92
C ILE A 85 44.59 -11.17 -23.23
N ASN A 86 44.67 -11.27 -21.90
CA ASN A 86 45.89 -10.91 -21.16
C ASN A 86 47.09 -11.76 -21.62
N PHE A 87 46.92 -13.07 -21.77
CA PHE A 87 47.98 -13.96 -22.26
C PHE A 87 48.45 -13.58 -23.67
N LEU A 88 47.54 -13.31 -24.60
CA LEU A 88 47.89 -12.97 -25.97
C LEU A 88 48.63 -11.63 -26.04
N VAL A 89 48.21 -10.64 -25.23
CA VAL A 89 48.87 -9.32 -25.10
C VAL A 89 50.29 -9.47 -24.53
N LEU A 90 50.45 -10.23 -23.45
CA LEU A 90 51.75 -10.48 -22.81
C LEU A 90 52.71 -11.26 -23.71
N ARG A 91 52.20 -12.32 -24.35
CA ARG A 91 52.96 -13.15 -25.30
C ARG A 91 53.44 -12.34 -26.49
N ARG A 92 52.60 -11.44 -27.03
CA ARG A 92 52.97 -10.57 -28.15
C ARG A 92 54.04 -9.55 -27.77
N ARG A 93 54.14 -9.17 -26.48
CA ARG A 93 55.21 -8.32 -25.96
C ARG A 93 56.43 -9.09 -25.43
N GLY A 94 56.44 -10.42 -25.52
CA GLY A 94 57.56 -11.28 -25.12
C GLY A 94 57.90 -11.26 -23.63
N ARG A 95 57.01 -10.74 -22.77
CA ARG A 95 57.23 -10.58 -21.31
C ARG A 95 56.16 -11.31 -20.52
N SER A 96 56.10 -12.62 -20.71
CA SER A 96 55.13 -13.49 -20.04
C SER A 96 55.31 -13.47 -18.52
N GLU A 97 56.50 -13.11 -18.02
CA GLU A 97 56.73 -12.97 -16.58
C GLU A 97 55.86 -11.88 -15.96
N LEU A 98 55.41 -10.85 -16.68
CA LEU A 98 54.58 -9.76 -16.15
C LEU A 98 53.16 -10.21 -15.77
N ALA A 99 52.74 -11.42 -16.15
CA ALA A 99 51.43 -11.98 -15.80
C ALA A 99 51.15 -11.94 -14.28
N TRP A 100 52.19 -12.12 -13.46
CA TRP A 100 52.08 -12.08 -11.99
C TRP A 100 51.61 -10.72 -11.44
N ILE A 101 51.86 -9.61 -12.15
CA ILE A 101 51.39 -8.26 -11.78
C ILE A 101 50.10 -7.93 -12.53
N THR A 102 50.01 -8.26 -13.82
CA THR A 102 48.85 -7.86 -14.62
C THR A 102 47.57 -8.54 -14.16
N ILE A 103 47.63 -9.79 -13.72
CA ILE A 103 46.45 -10.51 -13.20
C ILE A 103 45.90 -9.79 -11.95
N PRO A 104 46.67 -9.56 -10.87
CA PRO A 104 46.20 -8.77 -9.72
C PRO A 104 45.66 -7.39 -10.08
N VAL A 105 46.34 -6.66 -10.97
CA VAL A 105 45.91 -5.32 -11.40
C VAL A 105 44.58 -5.37 -12.15
N LEU A 106 44.41 -6.32 -13.08
CA LEU A 106 43.15 -6.51 -13.82
C LEU A 106 42.00 -6.89 -12.88
N VAL A 107 42.26 -7.77 -11.91
CA VAL A 107 41.26 -8.12 -10.89
C VAL A 107 40.85 -6.88 -10.10
N LEU A 108 41.81 -6.06 -9.66
CA LEU A 108 41.54 -4.84 -8.91
C LEU A 108 40.71 -3.84 -9.73
N VAL A 109 41.08 -3.61 -10.99
CA VAL A 109 40.35 -2.73 -11.91
C VAL A 109 38.93 -3.25 -12.15
N PHE A 110 38.78 -4.56 -12.32
CA PHE A 110 37.48 -5.18 -12.54
C PHE A 110 36.58 -5.01 -11.32
N VAL A 111 37.08 -5.33 -10.12
CA VAL A 111 36.35 -5.16 -8.84
C VAL A 111 35.93 -3.70 -8.65
N LEU A 112 36.84 -2.75 -8.85
CA LEU A 112 36.53 -1.32 -8.75
C LEU A 112 35.49 -0.89 -9.79
N GLY A 113 35.59 -1.40 -11.02
CA GLY A 113 34.63 -1.17 -12.09
C GLY A 113 33.24 -1.71 -11.74
N THR A 114 33.15 -2.97 -11.32
CA THR A 114 31.87 -3.60 -10.91
C THR A 114 31.24 -2.82 -9.75
N TYR A 115 32.05 -2.48 -8.74
CA TYR A 115 31.58 -1.74 -7.57
C TYR A 115 31.06 -0.35 -7.96
N SER A 116 31.80 0.38 -8.80
CA SER A 116 31.41 1.73 -9.24
C SER A 116 30.13 1.70 -10.06
N VAL A 117 29.98 0.73 -10.97
CA VAL A 117 28.74 0.55 -11.75
C VAL A 117 27.58 0.18 -10.82
N GLY A 118 27.81 -0.68 -9.83
CA GLY A 118 26.80 -1.04 -8.83
C GLY A 118 26.29 0.17 -8.03
N VAL A 119 27.21 1.03 -7.57
CA VAL A 119 26.86 2.29 -6.86
C VAL A 119 26.15 3.27 -7.78
N LEU A 120 26.55 3.35 -9.06
CA LEU A 120 25.92 4.25 -10.01
C LEU A 120 24.47 3.84 -10.32
N ILE A 121 24.21 2.54 -10.44
CA ILE A 121 22.87 2.01 -10.75
C ILE A 121 21.93 2.11 -9.54
N ARG A 122 22.42 1.82 -8.32
CA ARG A 122 21.59 1.76 -7.09
C ARG A 122 21.44 3.10 -6.37
N GLY A 123 22.12 4.13 -6.86
CA GLY A 123 22.23 5.40 -6.16
C GLY A 123 22.93 5.30 -4.81
N VAL A 124 22.92 6.41 -4.07
CA VAL A 124 23.63 6.55 -2.78
C VAL A 124 22.71 7.04 -1.67
N ARG A 125 21.45 7.35 -1.99
CA ARG A 125 20.49 7.92 -1.04
C ARG A 125 19.38 6.92 -0.75
N ALA A 126 18.94 6.89 0.49
CA ALA A 126 17.72 6.20 0.86
C ALA A 126 16.53 6.74 0.07
N GLN A 127 15.59 5.86 -0.22
CA GLN A 127 14.31 6.20 -0.84
C GLN A 127 13.19 5.78 0.10
N THR A 128 12.14 6.58 0.15
CA THR A 128 10.97 6.30 0.98
C THR A 128 9.76 6.09 0.09
N PHE A 129 8.95 5.08 0.43
CA PHE A 129 7.74 4.73 -0.29
C PHE A 129 6.56 4.79 0.67
N GLN A 130 5.41 5.24 0.16
CA GLN A 130 4.15 5.19 0.91
C GLN A 130 3.03 4.68 0.03
N LEU A 131 2.45 3.57 0.44
CA LEU A 131 1.21 3.06 -0.14
C LEU A 131 0.07 3.27 0.85
N SER A 132 -0.96 4.02 0.47
CA SER A 132 -2.07 4.34 1.38
C SER A 132 -3.41 3.88 0.86
N ILE A 133 -4.26 3.47 1.79
CA ILE A 133 -5.66 3.14 1.56
C ILE A 133 -6.46 4.09 2.42
N VAL A 134 -7.18 5.01 1.79
CA VAL A 134 -7.98 6.03 2.45
C VAL A 134 -9.43 5.62 2.35
N GLN A 135 -10.07 5.40 3.49
CA GLN A 135 -11.49 5.10 3.57
C GLN A 135 -12.26 6.35 3.98
N GLY A 136 -13.30 6.66 3.23
CA GLY A 136 -14.13 7.85 3.45
C GLY A 136 -15.61 7.57 3.17
N PHE A 137 -16.43 8.56 3.47
CA PHE A 137 -17.87 8.55 3.26
C PHE A 137 -18.26 9.87 2.61
N GLU A 138 -19.21 9.81 1.68
CA GLU A 138 -19.79 11.00 1.09
C GLU A 138 -20.33 11.96 2.16
N GLY A 139 -20.06 13.25 2.01
CA GLY A 139 -20.48 14.29 2.96
C GLY A 139 -19.74 14.31 4.31
N VAL A 140 -18.69 13.51 4.48
CA VAL A 140 -17.85 13.48 5.69
C VAL A 140 -16.46 14.05 5.41
N GLU A 141 -16.04 15.03 6.22
CA GLU A 141 -14.78 15.75 6.01
C GLU A 141 -13.53 14.96 6.40
N HIS A 142 -13.67 13.90 7.19
CA HIS A 142 -12.54 13.11 7.69
C HIS A 142 -12.69 11.64 7.30
N GLY A 143 -11.60 11.06 6.83
CA GLY A 143 -11.45 9.64 6.55
C GLY A 143 -10.47 8.96 7.49
N TYR A 144 -10.27 7.66 7.25
CA TYR A 144 -9.27 6.86 7.94
C TYR A 144 -8.26 6.32 6.92
N ALA A 145 -6.98 6.66 7.11
CA ALA A 145 -5.91 6.20 6.26
C ALA A 145 -5.15 5.05 6.92
N THR A 146 -4.97 3.97 6.16
CA THR A 146 -3.99 2.93 6.45
C THR A 146 -2.86 3.03 5.43
N SER A 147 -1.68 3.45 5.89
CA SER A 147 -0.48 3.67 5.08
C SER A 147 0.58 2.61 5.37
N PHE A 148 1.01 1.89 4.36
CA PHE A 148 2.21 1.06 4.38
C PHE A 148 3.39 1.92 3.93
N VAL A 149 4.28 2.21 4.86
CA VAL A 149 5.48 3.02 4.62
C VAL A 149 6.70 2.12 4.53
N GLY A 150 7.65 2.46 3.68
CA GLY A 150 8.86 1.69 3.46
C GLY A 150 10.09 2.55 3.28
N VAL A 151 11.21 2.08 3.81
CA VAL A 151 12.52 2.68 3.62
C VAL A 151 13.39 1.70 2.86
N PHE A 152 13.81 2.10 1.67
CA PHE A 152 14.85 1.41 0.92
C PHE A 152 16.20 2.07 1.18
N SER A 153 17.23 1.24 1.42
CA SER A 153 18.59 1.73 1.61
C SER A 153 19.57 1.05 0.65
N PRO A 154 20.34 1.81 -0.15
CA PRO A 154 21.37 1.23 -1.02
C PRO A 154 22.59 0.70 -0.24
N ARG A 155 22.70 1.04 1.06
CA ARG A 155 23.76 0.59 1.97
C ARG A 155 23.15 0.10 3.27
N ARG A 156 23.93 -0.64 4.06
CA ARG A 156 23.50 -1.01 5.40
C ARG A 156 23.62 0.19 6.32
N GLU A 157 22.49 0.74 6.75
CA GLU A 157 22.42 1.99 7.51
C GLU A 157 21.24 1.97 8.47
N ILE A 158 21.31 2.80 9.51
CA ILE A 158 20.29 2.93 10.55
C ILE A 158 19.58 4.26 10.32
N TYR A 159 18.25 4.23 10.38
CA TYR A 159 17.40 5.41 10.16
C TYR A 159 16.42 5.61 11.30
N ASP A 160 16.06 6.87 11.55
CA ASP A 160 14.98 7.25 12.45
C ASP A 160 13.76 7.72 11.66
N LEU A 161 12.60 7.14 11.96
CA LEU A 161 11.34 7.46 11.31
C LEU A 161 10.47 8.31 12.20
N GLY A 162 9.99 9.44 11.68
CA GLY A 162 9.05 10.31 12.37
C GLY A 162 7.72 10.39 11.63
N PHE A 163 6.64 10.29 12.40
CA PHE A 163 5.26 10.45 11.95
C PHE A 163 4.57 11.53 12.81
N PRO A 164 3.51 12.17 12.29
CA PRO A 164 2.79 13.18 13.06
C PRO A 164 2.05 12.53 14.25
N GLU A 165 1.60 13.37 15.17
CA GLU A 165 0.77 12.97 16.30
C GLU A 165 -0.44 12.12 15.89
N MET A 166 -0.93 11.32 16.84
CA MET A 166 -2.07 10.40 16.67
C MET A 166 -1.92 9.39 15.53
N THR A 167 -0.69 9.10 15.10
CA THR A 167 -0.42 8.04 14.13
C THR A 167 -0.10 6.75 14.88
N LEU A 168 -0.95 5.73 14.72
CA LEU A 168 -0.72 4.39 15.24
C LEU A 168 0.20 3.64 14.30
N VAL A 169 1.42 3.30 14.73
CA VAL A 169 2.36 2.56 13.90
C VAL A 169 2.55 1.14 14.43
N SER A 170 2.38 0.15 13.57
CA SER A 170 2.61 -1.25 13.85
C SER A 170 3.94 -1.70 13.26
N THR A 171 4.83 -2.16 14.13
CA THR A 171 6.16 -2.70 13.78
C THR A 171 6.17 -4.23 13.66
N TRP A 172 5.14 -4.89 14.18
CA TRP A 172 5.08 -6.35 14.29
C TRP A 172 4.67 -7.02 12.97
N ARG A 173 5.39 -8.08 12.56
CA ARG A 173 5.10 -9.03 11.45
C ARG A 173 5.00 -8.51 10.01
N PHE A 174 5.04 -7.21 9.76
CA PHE A 174 5.17 -6.70 8.39
C PHE A 174 6.55 -6.95 7.79
N ASP A 175 7.56 -7.10 8.64
CA ASP A 175 8.93 -7.37 8.22
C ASP A 175 9.62 -8.27 9.25
N THR A 176 9.96 -9.49 8.83
CA THR A 176 10.65 -10.48 9.67
C THR A 176 12.17 -10.48 9.47
N ARG A 177 12.69 -9.64 8.58
CA ARG A 177 14.12 -9.61 8.20
C ARG A 177 14.92 -8.54 8.94
N GLY A 178 14.24 -7.68 9.70
CA GLY A 178 14.83 -6.55 10.39
C GLY A 178 15.17 -6.76 11.87
N ASN A 179 15.82 -5.75 12.47
CA ASN A 179 15.94 -5.66 13.92
C ASN A 179 14.60 -5.32 14.58
N ASP A 180 14.45 -5.74 15.83
CA ASP A 180 13.40 -5.23 16.72
C ASP A 180 13.62 -3.72 16.91
N VAL A 181 12.53 -2.97 16.75
CA VAL A 181 12.53 -1.50 16.85
C VAL A 181 11.54 -1.06 17.91
N ALA A 182 11.92 -0.07 18.71
CA ALA A 182 11.06 0.51 19.73
C ALA A 182 10.18 1.61 19.12
N LEU A 183 8.88 1.53 19.38
CA LEU A 183 7.94 2.60 19.08
C LEU A 183 7.95 3.61 20.24
N LEU A 184 8.33 4.85 19.95
CA LEU A 184 8.16 5.98 20.86
C LEU A 184 6.90 6.74 20.47
N TRP A 185 5.86 6.63 21.28
CA TRP A 185 4.61 7.35 21.07
C TRP A 185 4.48 8.47 22.10
N THR A 186 4.34 9.70 21.62
CA THR A 186 4.13 10.90 22.44
C THR A 186 2.91 11.67 21.95
N ASP A 187 2.43 12.61 22.75
CA ASP A 187 1.29 13.46 22.38
C ASP A 187 1.55 14.27 21.10
N SER A 188 2.82 14.58 20.79
CA SER A 188 3.22 15.46 19.67
C SER A 188 3.73 14.73 18.42
N ASN A 189 4.16 13.47 18.56
CA ASN A 189 4.69 12.68 17.45
C ASN A 189 4.76 11.19 17.80
N THR A 190 4.81 10.38 16.74
CA THR A 190 5.18 8.97 16.81
C THR A 190 6.54 8.79 16.13
N ARG A 191 7.48 8.11 16.79
CA ARG A 191 8.81 7.83 16.24
C ARG A 191 9.16 6.36 16.34
N ILE A 192 9.93 5.90 15.36
CA ILE A 192 10.61 4.61 15.39
C ILE A 192 12.08 4.90 15.23
N ASN A 193 12.86 4.59 16.25
CA ASN A 193 14.30 4.81 16.21
C ASN A 193 15.04 3.53 15.85
N ASP A 194 16.27 3.70 15.41
CA ASP A 194 17.23 2.61 15.18
C ASP A 194 16.73 1.57 14.15
N VAL A 195 16.07 2.03 13.08
CA VAL A 195 15.61 1.14 12.00
C VAL A 195 16.81 0.75 11.13
N LEU A 196 17.35 -0.45 11.36
CA LEU A 196 18.43 -0.99 10.53
C LEU A 196 17.88 -1.49 9.19
N VAL A 197 18.29 -0.89 8.09
CA VAL A 197 17.96 -1.34 6.74
C VAL A 197 19.21 -1.98 6.13
N ASP A 198 19.12 -3.24 5.70
CA ASP A 198 20.22 -3.92 5.03
C ASP A 198 20.44 -3.41 3.60
N VAL A 199 21.61 -3.75 3.02
CA VAL A 199 21.97 -3.35 1.65
C VAL A 199 20.91 -3.80 0.65
N SER A 200 20.30 -2.84 -0.02
CA SER A 200 19.20 -3.06 -0.96
C SER A 200 18.01 -3.80 -0.37
N GLY A 201 17.85 -3.67 0.95
CA GLY A 201 16.68 -4.11 1.68
C GLY A 201 15.63 -3.01 1.72
N ILE A 202 14.40 -3.42 1.99
CA ILE A 202 13.28 -2.54 2.33
C ILE A 202 12.81 -2.93 3.73
N ARG A 203 12.71 -1.94 4.61
CA ARG A 203 12.02 -2.08 5.90
C ARG A 203 10.64 -1.46 5.77
N SER A 204 9.58 -2.20 6.07
CA SER A 204 8.19 -1.74 5.94
C SER A 204 7.47 -1.68 7.29
N PHE A 205 6.61 -0.67 7.44
CA PHE A 205 5.75 -0.48 8.61
C PHE A 205 4.33 -0.13 8.17
N ALA A 206 3.34 -0.40 9.02
CA ALA A 206 1.98 0.10 8.81
C ALA A 206 1.69 1.24 9.77
N ALA A 207 1.22 2.37 9.24
CA ALA A 207 0.83 3.56 9.97
C ALA A 207 -0.66 3.83 9.71
N GLU A 208 -1.43 4.03 10.76
CA GLU A 208 -2.86 4.27 10.69
C GLU A 208 -3.23 5.56 11.41
N ARG A 209 -4.07 6.39 10.79
CA ARG A 209 -4.52 7.67 11.36
C ARG A 209 -5.81 8.16 10.73
N ALA A 210 -6.50 9.04 11.44
CA ALA A 210 -7.52 9.91 10.82
C ALA A 210 -6.83 10.96 9.94
N VAL A 211 -7.43 11.23 8.78
CA VAL A 211 -6.96 12.24 7.81
C VAL A 211 -8.13 13.07 7.32
N PRO A 212 -7.93 14.36 6.99
CA PRO A 212 -8.88 15.08 6.16
C PRO A 212 -9.12 14.32 4.85
N LEU A 213 -10.38 14.28 4.41
CA LEU A 213 -10.75 13.65 3.15
C LEU A 213 -10.70 14.70 2.04
N ASP A 214 -9.56 14.84 1.39
CA ASP A 214 -9.37 15.86 0.34
C ASP A 214 -10.18 15.58 -0.94
N VAL A 215 -10.63 14.32 -1.10
CA VAL A 215 -11.55 13.89 -2.16
C VAL A 215 -12.98 13.98 -1.63
N GLN A 216 -13.63 15.10 -1.90
CA GLN A 216 -15.04 15.32 -1.58
C GLN A 216 -15.90 14.90 -2.76
N LEU A 217 -16.82 13.95 -2.55
CA LEU A 217 -17.73 13.47 -3.58
C LEU A 217 -19.15 13.94 -3.29
N GLU A 218 -19.93 14.11 -4.34
CA GLU A 218 -21.37 14.31 -4.29
C GLU A 218 -22.00 13.37 -5.31
N SER A 219 -23.02 12.60 -4.91
CA SER A 219 -23.65 11.61 -5.76
C SER A 219 -25.17 11.70 -5.72
N ASN A 220 -25.79 11.29 -6.83
CA ASN A 220 -27.24 11.11 -6.94
C ASN A 220 -27.50 9.71 -7.47
N VAL A 221 -27.14 8.72 -6.64
CA VAL A 221 -27.18 7.31 -7.00
C VAL A 221 -28.45 6.66 -6.45
N GLN A 222 -29.14 5.92 -7.32
CA GLN A 222 -30.34 5.16 -7.00
C GLN A 222 -30.05 3.67 -7.14
N GLN A 223 -30.40 2.91 -6.11
CA GLN A 223 -30.21 1.46 -6.05
C GLN A 223 -31.57 0.75 -6.13
N GLN A 224 -31.71 -0.17 -7.09
CA GLN A 224 -32.90 -1.00 -7.30
C GLN A 224 -32.46 -2.45 -7.50
N GLY A 225 -32.40 -3.22 -6.41
CA GLY A 225 -31.85 -4.59 -6.43
C GLY A 225 -30.39 -4.60 -6.88
N ASP A 226 -30.07 -5.34 -7.94
CA ASP A 226 -28.71 -5.39 -8.51
C ASP A 226 -28.40 -4.25 -9.48
N ARG A 227 -29.36 -3.36 -9.73
CA ARG A 227 -29.19 -2.20 -10.61
C ARG A 227 -28.82 -0.97 -9.80
N VAL A 228 -27.79 -0.27 -10.24
CA VAL A 228 -27.38 1.04 -9.72
C VAL A 228 -27.30 2.02 -10.87
N GLN A 229 -27.93 3.17 -10.74
CA GLN A 229 -27.87 4.23 -11.75
C GLN A 229 -27.80 5.62 -11.13
N GLY A 230 -27.19 6.56 -11.82
CA GLY A 230 -27.11 7.95 -11.36
C GLY A 230 -25.85 8.64 -11.84
N THR A 231 -25.39 9.60 -11.05
CA THR A 231 -24.18 10.37 -11.32
C THR A 231 -23.35 10.55 -10.06
N VAL A 232 -22.05 10.70 -10.23
CA VAL A 232 -21.11 11.07 -9.17
C VAL A 232 -20.23 12.23 -9.64
N SER A 233 -20.04 13.21 -8.77
CA SER A 233 -19.26 14.42 -9.03
C SER A 233 -18.13 14.56 -8.02
N ASN A 234 -16.94 14.89 -8.49
CA ASN A 234 -15.84 15.26 -7.61
C ASN A 234 -15.95 16.76 -7.27
N ARG A 235 -16.20 17.06 -5.99
CA ARG A 235 -16.28 18.41 -5.42
C ARG A 235 -15.03 18.78 -4.62
N GLY A 236 -14.08 17.85 -4.47
CA GLY A 236 -12.81 18.08 -3.81
C GLY A 236 -11.79 18.78 -4.71
N ASP A 237 -10.61 19.00 -4.16
CA ASP A 237 -9.52 19.74 -4.81
C ASP A 237 -8.52 18.82 -5.54
N ILE A 238 -8.60 17.51 -5.32
CA ILE A 238 -7.66 16.52 -5.86
C ILE A 238 -8.33 15.70 -6.97
N PRO A 239 -7.65 15.50 -8.12
CA PRO A 239 -8.13 14.59 -9.16
C PRO A 239 -8.02 13.13 -8.71
N LEU A 240 -9.05 12.34 -8.99
CA LEU A 240 -8.98 10.89 -8.91
C LEU A 240 -8.60 10.31 -10.28
N GLN A 241 -7.52 9.56 -10.33
CA GLN A 241 -7.09 8.85 -11.55
C GLN A 241 -7.70 7.45 -11.60
N ASP A 242 -7.96 6.96 -12.82
CA ASP A 242 -8.47 5.62 -13.10
C ASP A 242 -9.60 5.21 -12.13
N ALA A 243 -10.58 6.09 -11.91
CA ALA A 243 -11.64 5.85 -10.95
C ALA A 243 -12.64 4.82 -11.48
N PHE A 244 -13.28 4.10 -10.55
CA PHE A 244 -14.27 3.08 -10.85
C PHE A 244 -15.30 2.95 -9.73
N ILE A 245 -16.52 2.56 -10.09
CA ILE A 245 -17.60 2.28 -9.17
C ILE A 245 -17.64 0.79 -8.86
N VAL A 246 -17.80 0.44 -7.59
CA VAL A 246 -18.00 -0.95 -7.14
C VAL A 246 -19.33 -1.07 -6.40
N TYR A 247 -20.14 -2.02 -6.84
CA TYR A 247 -21.38 -2.40 -6.17
C TYR A 247 -21.61 -3.90 -6.35
N ASN A 248 -21.99 -4.61 -5.29
CA ASN A 248 -22.27 -6.05 -5.31
C ASN A 248 -21.23 -6.86 -6.13
N ASN A 249 -19.95 -6.70 -5.78
CA ASN A 249 -18.78 -7.31 -6.43
C ASN A 249 -18.67 -7.06 -7.96
N THR A 250 -19.34 -6.03 -8.46
CA THR A 250 -19.33 -5.63 -9.87
C THR A 250 -18.64 -4.29 -10.00
N VAL A 251 -17.79 -4.17 -11.01
CA VAL A 251 -17.03 -2.94 -11.27
C VAL A 251 -17.44 -2.28 -12.58
N GLN A 252 -17.59 -0.96 -12.53
CA GLN A 252 -17.75 -0.08 -13.68
C GLN A 252 -16.61 0.94 -13.68
N PRO A 253 -15.67 0.86 -14.65
CA PRO A 253 -14.68 1.92 -14.86
C PRO A 253 -15.38 3.23 -15.26
N ILE A 254 -14.99 4.34 -14.64
CA ILE A 254 -15.45 5.69 -15.00
C ILE A 254 -14.31 6.58 -15.51
N GLY A 255 -13.05 6.17 -15.31
CA GLY A 255 -11.85 6.87 -15.78
C GLY A 255 -11.43 7.99 -14.83
N ASP A 256 -10.65 8.94 -15.34
CA ASP A 256 -10.19 10.07 -14.52
C ASP A 256 -11.37 10.98 -14.15
N LEU A 257 -11.43 11.36 -12.87
CA LEU A 257 -12.42 12.27 -12.31
C LEU A 257 -11.72 13.50 -11.69
N PRO A 258 -11.35 14.50 -12.50
CA PRO A 258 -10.79 15.76 -12.03
C PRO A 258 -11.74 16.54 -11.10
N PRO A 259 -11.24 17.52 -10.34
CA PRO A 259 -12.06 18.46 -9.58
C PRO A 259 -13.15 19.11 -10.46
N GLY A 260 -14.40 19.08 -9.99
CA GLY A 260 -15.58 19.60 -10.68
C GLY A 260 -16.15 18.69 -11.77
N ALA A 261 -15.48 17.59 -12.15
CA ALA A 261 -15.98 16.65 -13.15
C ALA A 261 -17.11 15.77 -12.58
N THR A 262 -17.95 15.27 -13.48
CA THR A 262 -19.07 14.36 -13.17
C THR A 262 -19.01 13.16 -14.10
N ALA A 263 -19.28 11.98 -13.55
CA ALA A 263 -19.33 10.73 -14.29
C ALA A 263 -20.67 10.02 -14.06
N ASP A 264 -21.12 9.30 -15.09
CA ASP A 264 -22.34 8.49 -15.03
C ASP A 264 -22.07 7.16 -14.32
N VAL A 265 -23.00 6.78 -13.45
CA VAL A 265 -23.03 5.49 -12.78
C VAL A 265 -24.14 4.66 -13.43
N LEU A 266 -23.79 3.49 -13.95
CA LEU A 266 -24.72 2.53 -14.52
C LEU A 266 -24.17 1.10 -14.38
N ILE A 267 -24.66 0.40 -13.36
CA ILE A 267 -24.50 -1.04 -13.21
C ILE A 267 -25.87 -1.66 -13.45
N GLU A 268 -26.07 -2.31 -14.60
CA GLU A 268 -27.37 -2.88 -14.96
C GLU A 268 -27.67 -4.20 -14.25
N ARG A 269 -26.62 -4.96 -13.91
CA ARG A 269 -26.69 -6.28 -13.30
C ARG A 269 -25.38 -6.62 -12.59
N ALA A 270 -25.44 -7.56 -11.66
CA ALA A 270 -24.23 -8.11 -11.04
C ALA A 270 -23.43 -8.95 -12.05
N LEU A 271 -22.15 -8.62 -12.24
CA LEU A 271 -21.19 -9.36 -13.06
C LEU A 271 -20.17 -10.14 -12.22
N LEU A 272 -20.04 -9.80 -10.92
CA LEU A 272 -19.11 -10.45 -9.98
C LEU A 272 -17.64 -10.43 -10.47
N ASN A 273 -17.27 -9.38 -11.21
CA ASN A 273 -15.96 -9.26 -11.86
C ASN A 273 -14.95 -8.45 -11.04
N PHE A 274 -15.31 -7.88 -9.88
CA PHE A 274 -14.35 -7.18 -9.02
C PHE A 274 -13.48 -8.16 -8.20
N PRO A 275 -12.17 -7.91 -8.01
CA PRO A 275 -11.36 -6.81 -8.56
C PRO A 275 -10.77 -7.06 -9.96
N GLN A 276 -10.86 -8.28 -10.49
CA GLN A 276 -10.20 -8.69 -11.75
C GLN A 276 -10.64 -7.92 -13.00
N GLY A 277 -11.82 -7.31 -12.97
CA GLY A 277 -12.38 -6.48 -14.03
C GLY A 277 -11.83 -5.06 -14.04
N VAL A 278 -11.14 -4.64 -12.98
CA VAL A 278 -10.37 -3.38 -12.97
C VAL A 278 -9.13 -3.62 -13.79
N GLN A 279 -8.98 -2.96 -14.94
CA GLN A 279 -7.75 -3.04 -15.74
C GLN A 279 -6.76 -1.98 -15.24
N ALA A 280 -6.25 -2.15 -14.01
CA ALA A 280 -5.42 -1.14 -13.38
C ALA A 280 -4.00 -1.11 -13.97
N SER A 281 -3.39 0.09 -14.02
CA SER A 281 -2.03 0.23 -14.51
C SER A 281 -1.02 -0.59 -13.69
N THR A 282 -0.16 -1.32 -14.39
CA THR A 282 0.98 -2.04 -13.80
C THR A 282 2.30 -1.30 -13.97
N ASP A 283 2.27 -0.12 -14.58
CA ASP A 283 3.44 0.69 -14.88
C ASP A 283 3.82 1.58 -13.69
N GLY A 284 5.13 1.84 -13.56
CA GLY A 284 5.68 2.71 -12.51
C GLY A 284 6.15 1.95 -11.26
N VAL A 285 6.30 2.69 -10.15
CA VAL A 285 6.86 2.16 -8.90
C VAL A 285 5.90 1.23 -8.17
N PHE A 286 4.58 1.40 -8.36
CA PHE A 286 3.55 0.66 -7.66
C PHE A 286 2.65 -0.10 -8.64
N ASN A 287 2.55 -1.41 -8.47
CA ASN A 287 1.62 -2.25 -9.23
C ASN A 287 0.17 -2.09 -8.72
N ARG A 288 -0.63 -1.24 -9.37
CA ARG A 288 -2.01 -0.97 -8.93
C ARG A 288 -2.90 -2.22 -8.98
N GLN A 289 -2.70 -3.11 -9.97
CA GLN A 289 -3.46 -4.36 -10.06
C GLN A 289 -3.14 -5.32 -8.90
N GLN A 290 -1.85 -5.56 -8.64
CA GLN A 290 -1.41 -6.44 -7.56
C GLN A 290 -1.89 -5.94 -6.19
N LEU A 291 -2.01 -4.62 -6.02
CA LEU A 291 -2.60 -4.04 -4.82
C LEU A 291 -4.06 -4.42 -4.67
N LEU A 292 -4.88 -4.23 -5.71
CA LEU A 292 -6.30 -4.57 -5.67
C LEU A 292 -6.50 -6.07 -5.42
N ASP A 293 -5.68 -6.92 -6.05
CA ASP A 293 -5.72 -8.36 -5.81
C ASP A 293 -5.36 -8.71 -4.36
N SER A 294 -4.32 -8.07 -3.82
CA SER A 294 -3.89 -8.29 -2.44
C SER A 294 -4.89 -7.78 -1.41
N LEU A 295 -5.67 -6.75 -1.73
CA LEU A 295 -6.71 -6.21 -0.85
C LEU A 295 -8.03 -6.97 -0.92
N PHE A 296 -8.48 -7.34 -2.12
CA PHE A 296 -9.86 -7.77 -2.35
C PHE A 296 -9.99 -9.21 -2.89
N PHE A 297 -8.95 -9.78 -3.52
CA PHE A 297 -9.04 -11.11 -4.14
C PHE A 297 -8.55 -12.25 -3.23
N ASN A 298 -7.63 -11.97 -2.32
CA ASN A 298 -7.00 -13.05 -1.55
C ASN A 298 -7.94 -13.59 -0.46
N ASP A 299 -8.78 -14.56 -0.83
CA ASP A 299 -9.63 -15.42 0.02
C ASP A 299 -8.85 -16.30 1.04
N GLY A 300 -7.66 -15.85 1.48
CA GLY A 300 -6.98 -16.37 2.66
C GLY A 300 -7.75 -16.11 3.97
N PHE A 301 -8.86 -15.38 3.91
CA PHE A 301 -9.76 -15.10 5.04
C PHE A 301 -10.49 -16.35 5.58
N GLY A 302 -10.34 -17.51 4.92
CA GLY A 302 -10.94 -18.80 5.32
C GLY A 302 -10.11 -19.73 6.21
N MET A 303 -8.87 -19.39 6.62
CA MET A 303 -8.11 -20.22 7.57
C MET A 303 -7.96 -19.55 8.94
N SER A 304 -9.00 -19.71 9.77
CA SER A 304 -8.93 -19.52 11.21
C SER A 304 -8.02 -20.58 11.86
N GLN A 305 -6.72 -20.31 11.96
CA GLN A 305 -5.84 -20.98 12.94
C GLN A 305 -5.39 -20.03 14.06
N GLY A 306 -6.09 -18.90 14.25
CA GLY A 306 -5.97 -18.07 15.44
C GLY A 306 -7.02 -18.46 16.49
N PRO A 307 -6.79 -18.20 17.79
CA PRO A 307 -7.75 -18.50 18.87
C PRO A 307 -9.02 -17.62 18.83
N PHE A 308 -9.11 -16.70 17.87
CA PHE A 308 -10.28 -15.86 17.64
C PHE A 308 -10.94 -16.27 16.33
N PRO A 309 -12.26 -16.51 16.30
CA PRO A 309 -12.98 -16.69 15.05
C PRO A 309 -12.84 -15.41 14.22
N VAL A 310 -12.06 -15.49 13.14
CA VAL A 310 -11.94 -14.41 12.16
C VAL A 310 -13.05 -14.65 11.15
N ASP A 311 -14.06 -13.78 11.16
CA ASP A 311 -15.15 -13.81 10.20
C ASP A 311 -14.57 -13.69 8.78
N PRO A 312 -14.86 -14.62 7.83
CA PRO A 312 -14.33 -14.59 6.47
C PRO A 312 -14.71 -13.32 5.67
N VAL A 313 -15.60 -12.48 6.21
CA VAL A 313 -16.06 -11.21 5.64
C VAL A 313 -15.04 -10.05 5.85
N ARG A 314 -14.00 -10.24 6.67
CA ARG A 314 -13.01 -9.18 6.98
C ARG A 314 -12.01 -8.96 5.84
N GLY A 315 -12.46 -8.34 4.76
CA GLY A 315 -11.64 -7.99 3.58
C GLY A 315 -12.47 -7.54 2.38
N SER A 316 -13.75 -7.89 2.33
CA SER A 316 -14.67 -7.50 1.26
C SER A 316 -15.40 -6.19 1.61
N LEU A 317 -15.54 -5.31 0.61
CA LEU A 317 -16.45 -4.17 0.69
C LEU A 317 -17.88 -4.65 1.00
N ASN A 318 -18.67 -3.85 1.74
CA ASN A 318 -20.07 -4.18 1.99
C ASN A 318 -20.83 -4.26 0.66
N GLN A 319 -21.27 -5.46 0.27
CA GLN A 319 -21.90 -5.72 -1.03
C GLN A 319 -23.20 -4.93 -1.27
N ARG A 320 -23.83 -4.42 -0.19
CA ARG A 320 -25.06 -3.62 -0.27
C ARG A 320 -24.82 -2.13 -0.50
N ALA A 321 -23.58 -1.66 -0.33
CA ALA A 321 -23.22 -0.26 -0.50
C ALA A 321 -22.53 -0.02 -1.85
N VAL A 322 -22.68 1.19 -2.37
CA VAL A 322 -22.00 1.64 -3.59
C VAL A 322 -20.73 2.38 -3.18
N TYR A 323 -19.60 2.01 -3.77
CA TYR A 323 -18.31 2.64 -3.52
C TYR A 323 -17.77 3.28 -4.79
N LEU A 324 -17.17 4.45 -4.65
CA LEU A 324 -16.22 4.98 -5.62
C LEU A 324 -14.81 4.68 -5.13
N LEU A 325 -13.99 4.11 -6.02
CA LEU A 325 -12.57 3.93 -5.80
C LEU A 325 -11.78 4.70 -6.85
N GLY A 326 -10.63 5.22 -6.49
CA GLY A 326 -9.75 5.93 -7.42
C GLY A 326 -8.39 6.24 -6.80
N TRP A 327 -7.44 6.59 -7.67
CA TRP A 327 -6.04 6.72 -7.30
C TRP A 327 -5.59 8.18 -7.23
N THR A 328 -4.65 8.44 -6.34
CA THR A 328 -3.91 9.71 -6.30
C THR A 328 -2.45 9.40 -6.00
N GLU A 329 -1.54 10.25 -6.47
CA GLU A 329 -0.10 10.10 -6.26
C GLU A 329 0.42 11.01 -5.13
N GLN A 330 -0.47 11.38 -4.19
CA GLN A 330 -0.15 12.24 -3.06
C GLN A 330 -0.03 11.45 -1.75
N PRO A 331 0.91 11.80 -0.87
CA PRO A 331 1.06 11.14 0.41
C PRO A 331 0.03 11.70 1.41
N VAL A 332 -0.70 10.79 2.06
CA VAL A 332 -1.70 11.13 3.09
C VAL A 332 -1.19 11.04 4.54
N THR A 333 -0.12 10.27 4.79
CA THR A 333 0.53 10.14 6.09
C THR A 333 1.96 10.67 6.01
N PRO A 334 2.21 11.95 6.33
CA PRO A 334 3.55 12.52 6.28
C PRO A 334 4.57 11.67 7.06
N MET A 335 5.77 11.56 6.51
CA MET A 335 6.86 10.78 7.10
C MET A 335 8.16 11.57 6.99
N THR A 336 8.99 11.48 8.02
CA THR A 336 10.35 12.04 8.03
C THR A 336 11.36 10.91 8.21
N LEU A 337 12.52 11.07 7.56
CA LEU A 337 13.68 10.20 7.69
C LEU A 337 14.82 11.03 8.29
N ASP A 338 15.33 10.60 9.44
CA ASP A 338 16.38 11.28 10.22
C ASP A 338 16.03 12.75 10.52
N GLY A 339 14.74 13.00 10.77
CA GLY A 339 14.21 14.34 11.05
C GLY A 339 14.10 15.26 9.82
N SER A 340 14.40 14.77 8.62
CA SER A 340 14.27 15.51 7.36
C SER A 340 13.09 15.02 6.51
N ASN A 341 12.49 15.92 5.74
CA ASN A 341 11.51 15.53 4.72
C ASN A 341 12.24 14.81 3.60
N THR A 342 11.71 13.66 3.18
CA THR A 342 12.27 12.87 2.08
C THR A 342 11.51 13.07 0.78
N ASN A 343 12.15 12.70 -0.32
CA ASN A 343 11.42 12.48 -1.56
C ASN A 343 10.67 11.16 -1.41
N LEU A 344 9.35 11.28 -1.29
CA LEU A 344 8.45 10.19 -0.94
C LEU A 344 7.65 9.81 -2.18
N ASP A 345 7.94 8.64 -2.73
CA ASP A 345 7.14 8.08 -3.80
C ASP A 345 5.86 7.52 -3.16
N SER A 346 4.71 8.09 -3.53
CA SER A 346 3.44 7.77 -2.89
C SER A 346 2.35 7.36 -3.88
N LEU A 347 1.57 6.37 -3.49
CA LEU A 347 0.32 5.99 -4.14
C LEU A 347 -0.76 5.84 -3.07
N SER A 348 -1.89 6.51 -3.27
CA SER A 348 -3.03 6.47 -2.36
C SER A 348 -4.28 6.03 -3.11
N LEU A 349 -4.88 4.92 -2.68
CA LEU A 349 -6.19 4.45 -3.13
C LEU A 349 -7.27 5.03 -2.21
N TYR A 350 -8.16 5.84 -2.76
CA TYR A 350 -9.36 6.29 -2.07
C TYR A 350 -10.47 5.25 -2.25
N ILE A 351 -11.18 4.95 -1.17
CA ILE A 351 -12.36 4.09 -1.12
C ILE A 351 -13.44 4.89 -0.40
N VAL A 352 -14.33 5.49 -1.17
CA VAL A 352 -15.38 6.36 -0.64
C VAL A 352 -16.73 5.68 -0.82
N GLN A 353 -17.44 5.46 0.28
CA GLN A 353 -18.82 4.98 0.22
C GLN A 353 -19.74 6.14 -0.18
N LEU A 354 -20.53 5.93 -1.24
CA LEU A 354 -21.49 6.91 -1.76
C LEU A 354 -22.81 6.83 -0.99
N ASP A 355 -23.53 7.96 -0.91
CA ASP A 355 -24.89 7.98 -0.43
C ASP A 355 -25.82 7.45 -1.53
N SER A 356 -26.40 6.28 -1.30
CA SER A 356 -27.30 5.63 -2.25
C SER A 356 -28.68 5.49 -1.65
N ASN A 357 -29.67 6.12 -2.27
CA ASN A 357 -31.06 5.94 -1.90
C ASN A 357 -31.52 4.55 -2.36
N SER A 358 -31.74 3.65 -1.41
CA SER A 358 -32.41 2.37 -1.65
C SER A 358 -33.92 2.61 -1.78
N GLN A 359 -34.51 2.28 -2.94
CA GLN A 359 -35.97 2.27 -3.11
C GLN A 359 -36.57 0.89 -2.91
#